data_AF-A0A2R5L2E4-F1
#
_entry.id   AF-A0A2R5L2E4-F1
#
_cell.length_a   1.000
_cell.length_b   1.000
_cell.length_c   1.000
_cell.angle_alpha   90.00
_cell.angle_beta   90.00
_cell.angle_gamma   90.00
#
_symmetry.space_group_name_H-M   'P 1'
#
loop_
_entity.id
_entity.type
_entity.pdbx_description
1 polymer ?
#
loop_
_entity_poly.entity_id
_entity_poly.type
_entity_poly.pdbx_seq_one_letter_code
_entity_poly.pdbx_strand_id
1 'polypeptide(L)'
;ELLKYRKKHDILVEEVAVAKIPTTWGEFNLHAYNNVLDNKEHLALVKGEVKGKEDVLVRIHSECFTGDVLSSRRCDCGSQLHKAMKTIDENGQGIVLYLRQEGRGIGLYNKMRAYNLQD
;
A
#
# COMPACT_ATOMS: atom_id res chain seq x y z
N GLU A 1 -5.13 -25.99 -8.29
CA GLU A 1 -6.60 -25.83 -8.41
C GLU A 1 -7.22 -25.14 -7.19
N LEU A 2 -6.84 -25.51 -5.96
CA LEU A 2 -7.37 -24.93 -4.71
C LEU A 2 -7.31 -23.39 -4.61
N LEU A 3 -6.20 -22.75 -5.01
CA LEU A 3 -6.09 -21.27 -4.96
C LEU A 3 -7.13 -20.55 -5.83
N LYS A 4 -7.45 -21.09 -7.01
CA LYS A 4 -8.48 -20.52 -7.90
C LYS A 4 -9.88 -20.70 -7.31
N TYR A 5 -10.14 -21.87 -6.72
CA TYR A 5 -11.39 -22.16 -6.02
C TYR A 5 -11.59 -21.16 -4.86
N ARG A 6 -10.60 -21.02 -3.97
CA ARG A 6 -10.68 -20.11 -2.83
C ARG A 6 -10.83 -18.64 -3.24
N LYS A 7 -10.13 -18.17 -4.28
CA LYS A 7 -10.33 -16.81 -4.81
C LYS A 7 -11.76 -16.55 -5.32
N LYS A 8 -12.49 -17.60 -5.75
CA LYS A 8 -13.85 -17.49 -6.25
C LYS A 8 -14.91 -17.63 -5.15
N HIS A 9 -14.60 -18.38 -4.09
CA HIS A 9 -15.56 -18.76 -3.05
C HIS A 9 -15.34 -18.07 -1.70
N ASP A 10 -14.12 -17.60 -1.42
CA ASP A 10 -13.78 -16.94 -0.15
C ASP A 10 -13.77 -15.42 -0.37
N ILE A 11 -14.53 -14.69 0.45
CA ILE A 11 -14.39 -13.23 0.58
C ILE A 11 -13.34 -13.00 1.68
N LEU A 12 -12.11 -12.73 1.26
CA LEU A 12 -10.98 -12.56 2.17
C LEU A 12 -10.66 -11.09 2.46
N VAL A 13 -11.16 -10.19 1.62
CA VAL A 13 -10.91 -8.75 1.69
C VAL A 13 -12.21 -8.02 1.40
N GLU A 14 -12.56 -7.07 2.25
CA GLU A 14 -13.80 -6.26 2.16
C GLU A 14 -13.44 -4.77 2.08
N GLU A 15 -14.04 -4.04 1.14
CA GLU A 15 -13.90 -2.58 1.07
C GLU A 15 -14.78 -1.93 2.15
N VAL A 16 -14.15 -1.20 3.06
CA VAL A 16 -14.83 -0.59 4.21
C VAL A 16 -15.20 0.86 3.94
N ALA A 17 -14.33 1.61 3.26
CA ALA A 17 -14.54 3.04 3.02
C ALA A 17 -13.72 3.53 1.81
N VAL A 18 -14.19 4.63 1.22
CA VAL A 18 -13.48 5.36 0.16
C VAL A 18 -13.53 6.86 0.46
N ALA A 19 -12.39 7.54 0.31
CA ALA A 19 -12.30 9.00 0.48
C ALA A 19 -11.38 9.65 -0.55
N LYS A 20 -11.70 10.89 -0.97
CA LYS A 20 -10.79 11.70 -1.78
C LYS A 20 -9.68 12.27 -0.91
N ILE A 21 -8.44 12.00 -1.28
CA ILE A 21 -7.25 12.44 -0.55
C ILE A 21 -6.40 13.30 -1.49
N PRO A 22 -6.45 14.64 -1.34
CA PRO A 22 -5.49 15.52 -2.00
C PRO A 22 -4.13 15.37 -1.32
N THR A 23 -3.08 15.19 -2.11
CA THR A 23 -1.71 15.06 -1.61
C THR A 23 -0.78 15.96 -2.43
N THR A 24 0.42 16.23 -1.94
CA THR A 24 1.47 16.96 -2.70
C THR A 24 1.88 16.25 -4.00
N TRP A 25 1.55 14.96 -4.16
CA TRP A 25 1.95 14.10 -5.27
C TRP A 25 0.80 13.83 -6.23
N GLY A 26 -0.37 14.44 -6.00
CA GLY A 26 -1.58 14.23 -6.78
C GLY A 26 -2.83 14.05 -5.93
N GLU A 27 -3.99 14.11 -6.58
CA GLU A 27 -5.27 13.75 -5.99
C GLU A 27 -5.61 12.28 -6.29
N PHE A 28 -5.96 11.54 -5.23
CA PHE A 28 -6.29 10.12 -5.29
C PHE A 28 -7.60 9.81 -4.57
N ASN A 29 -8.27 8.73 -4.96
CA ASN A 29 -9.25 8.08 -4.10
C ASN A 29 -8.52 7.04 -3.23
N LEU A 30 -8.62 7.16 -1.92
CA LEU A 30 -8.10 6.19 -0.97
C LEU A 30 -9.20 5.20 -0.61
N HIS A 31 -9.01 3.95 -1.03
CA HIS A 31 -9.86 2.83 -0.66
C HIS A 31 -9.26 2.13 0.57
N ALA A 32 -10.07 1.89 1.58
CA ALA A 32 -9.68 1.13 2.77
C ALA A 32 -10.31 -0.26 2.72
N TYR A 33 -9.49 -1.28 2.90
CA TYR A 33 -9.87 -2.67 2.88
C TYR A 33 -9.60 -3.34 4.22
N ASN A 34 -10.54 -4.11 4.74
CA ASN A 34 -10.31 -5.02 5.85
C ASN A 34 -9.93 -6.39 5.32
N ASN A 35 -8.85 -6.98 5.82
CA ASN A 35 -8.41 -8.33 5.46
C ASN A 35 -8.69 -9.29 6.63
N VAL A 36 -9.57 -10.27 6.39
CA VAL A 36 -10.00 -11.22 7.44
C VAL A 36 -8.91 -12.22 7.84
N LEU A 37 -7.84 -12.34 7.03
CA LEU A 37 -6.76 -13.30 7.29
C LEU A 37 -5.75 -12.79 8.32
N ASP A 38 -5.45 -11.49 8.29
CA ASP A 38 -4.48 -10.87 9.21
C ASP A 38 -5.10 -9.83 10.14
N ASN A 39 -6.42 -9.60 10.01
CA ASN A 39 -7.18 -8.60 10.76
C ASN A 39 -6.55 -7.20 10.65
N LYS A 40 -6.01 -6.88 9.46
CA LYS A 40 -5.42 -5.59 9.17
C LYS A 40 -6.23 -4.83 8.15
N GLU A 41 -6.11 -3.52 8.27
CA GLU A 41 -6.54 -2.59 7.25
C GLU A 41 -5.43 -2.51 6.17
N HIS A 42 -5.80 -2.57 4.91
CA HIS A 42 -4.91 -2.29 3.78
C HIS A 42 -5.50 -1.16 2.98
N LEU A 43 -4.66 -0.41 2.28
CA LEU A 43 -5.10 0.77 1.57
C LEU A 43 -4.75 0.67 0.09
N ALA A 44 -5.58 1.27 -0.77
CA ALA A 44 -5.27 1.49 -2.17
C ALA A 44 -5.48 2.96 -2.53
N LEU A 45 -4.42 3.64 -2.96
CA LEU A 45 -4.52 4.96 -3.58
C LEU A 45 -4.78 4.75 -5.07
N VAL A 46 -5.94 5.16 -5.55
CA VAL A 46 -6.40 4.96 -6.92
C VAL A 46 -6.48 6.31 -7.64
N LYS A 47 -5.86 6.37 -8.83
CA LYS A 47 -5.93 7.49 -9.77
C LYS A 47 -6.71 7.06 -11.01
N GLY A 48 -7.62 7.91 -11.47
CA GLY A 48 -8.41 7.67 -12.68
C GLY A 48 -9.38 6.50 -12.57
N GLU A 49 -9.90 6.05 -13.71
CA GLU A 49 -10.81 4.91 -13.82
C GLU A 49 -10.03 3.64 -14.20
N VAL A 50 -9.82 2.75 -13.23
CA VAL A 50 -8.99 1.54 -13.40
C VAL A 50 -9.81 0.29 -13.65
N LYS A 51 -11.14 0.33 -13.43
CA LYS A 51 -11.97 -0.87 -13.49
C LYS A 51 -12.13 -1.35 -14.94
N GLY A 52 -11.80 -2.62 -15.18
CA GLY A 52 -11.90 -3.23 -16.51
C GLY A 52 -10.88 -2.71 -17.52
N LYS A 53 -9.86 -1.97 -17.08
CA LYS A 53 -8.75 -1.53 -17.92
C LYS A 53 -7.63 -2.57 -17.90
N GLU A 54 -6.96 -2.68 -19.04
CA GLU A 54 -5.71 -3.43 -19.18
C GLU A 54 -4.53 -2.48 -18.92
N ASP A 55 -3.35 -3.05 -18.64
CA ASP A 55 -2.09 -2.32 -18.45
C ASP A 55 -2.15 -1.15 -17.43
N VAL A 56 -2.98 -1.30 -16.39
CA VAL A 56 -3.04 -0.34 -15.28
C VAL A 56 -1.69 -0.35 -14.54
N LEU A 57 -1.10 0.83 -14.38
CA LEU A 57 0.13 0.98 -13.60
C LEU A 57 -0.14 0.66 -12.11
N VAL A 58 0.55 -0.33 -11.58
CA VAL A 58 0.39 -0.75 -10.18
C VAL A 58 1.73 -0.74 -9.44
N ARG A 59 1.74 -0.13 -8.26
CA ARG A 59 2.81 -0.25 -7.27
C ARG A 59 2.30 -1.01 -6.05
N ILE A 60 3.01 -2.06 -5.64
CA ILE A 60 2.83 -2.67 -4.32
C ILE A 60 3.87 -2.07 -3.38
N HIS A 61 3.40 -1.52 -2.26
CA HIS A 61 4.24 -0.89 -1.25
C HIS A 61 3.95 -1.52 0.12
N SER A 62 4.97 -2.07 0.76
CA SER A 62 4.87 -2.53 2.14
C SER A 62 5.13 -1.36 3.07
N GLU A 63 4.23 -1.17 4.04
CA GLU A 63 4.31 -0.13 5.05
C GLU A 63 5.70 -0.06 5.70
N CYS A 64 6.21 1.16 5.78
CA CYS A 64 7.44 1.48 6.48
C CYS A 64 7.26 2.82 7.19
N PHE A 65 6.66 2.83 8.37
CA PHE A 65 6.38 4.02 9.17
C PHE A 65 7.58 4.96 9.27
N THR A 66 8.77 4.42 9.58
CA THR A 66 9.99 5.23 9.70
C THR A 66 10.38 5.91 8.38
N GLY A 67 10.20 5.25 7.23
CA GLY A 67 10.56 5.80 5.93
C GLY A 67 9.45 6.70 5.36
N ASP A 68 8.22 6.21 5.39
CA ASP A 68 7.06 6.81 4.74
C ASP A 68 6.54 8.03 5.52
N VAL A 69 6.50 7.96 6.86
CA VAL A 69 5.93 9.01 7.71
C VAL A 69 7.02 9.92 8.28
N LEU A 70 8.08 9.34 8.84
CA LEU A 70 9.14 10.10 9.51
C LEU A 70 10.28 10.55 8.58
N SER A 71 10.22 10.20 7.28
CA SER A 71 11.26 10.53 6.30
C SER A 71 12.67 10.08 6.73
N SER A 72 12.76 8.92 7.38
CA SER A 72 14.04 8.34 7.80
C SER A 72 14.97 8.11 6.63
N ARG A 73 16.25 8.45 6.82
CA ARG A 73 17.32 8.21 5.85
C ARG A 73 17.97 6.82 5.97
N ARG A 74 17.53 5.99 6.91
CA ARG A 74 18.02 4.61 7.08
C ARG A 74 17.48 3.64 6.02
N CYS A 75 16.46 4.06 5.27
CA CYS A 75 15.88 3.32 4.16
C CYS A 75 15.37 4.32 3.11
N ASP A 76 15.07 3.82 1.91
CA ASP A 76 14.52 4.61 0.81
C ASP A 76 13.01 4.40 0.61
N CYS A 77 12.31 3.74 1.54
CA CYS A 77 10.88 3.41 1.40
C CYS A 77 10.01 4.65 1.12
N GLY A 78 10.21 5.74 1.86
CA GLY A 78 9.45 6.97 1.66
C GLY A 78 9.66 7.60 0.28
N SER A 79 10.91 7.64 -0.20
CA SER A 79 11.19 8.18 -1.54
C SER A 79 10.64 7.28 -2.65
N GLN A 80 10.64 5.96 -2.45
CA GLN A 80 10.00 5.02 -3.37
C GLN A 80 8.48 5.20 -3.43
N LEU A 81 7.82 5.37 -2.28
CA LEU A 81 6.38 5.64 -2.21
C LEU A 81 6.02 6.93 -2.95
N HIS A 82 6.72 8.02 -2.62
CA HIS A 82 6.53 9.32 -3.25
C HIS A 82 6.76 9.27 -4.77
N LYS A 83 7.81 8.58 -5.21
CA LYS A 83 8.08 8.40 -6.64
C LYS A 83 6.93 7.65 -7.33
N ALA A 84 6.43 6.57 -6.73
CA ALA A 84 5.33 5.81 -7.29
C ALA A 84 4.04 6.63 -7.40
N MET A 85 3.68 7.37 -6.35
CA MET A 85 2.52 8.27 -6.37
C MET A 85 2.64 9.30 -7.48
N LYS A 86 3.80 9.98 -7.58
CA LYS A 86 4.06 10.97 -8.63
C LYS A 86 3.98 10.37 -10.04
N THR A 87 4.59 9.20 -10.27
CA THR A 87 4.55 8.54 -11.58
C THR A 87 3.13 8.13 -11.97
N ILE A 88 2.32 7.67 -11.00
CA ILE A 88 0.91 7.34 -11.26
C ILE A 88 0.09 8.60 -11.54
N ASP A 89 0.35 9.70 -10.83
CA ASP A 89 -0.30 10.98 -11.07
C ASP A 89 0.01 11.50 -12.49
N GLU A 90 1.28 11.46 -12.89
CA GLU A 90 1.75 11.81 -14.25
C GLU A 90 1.14 10.90 -15.34
N ASN A 91 0.93 9.61 -15.04
CA ASN A 91 0.25 8.69 -15.95
C ASN A 91 -1.27 8.95 -16.05
N GLY A 92 -1.86 9.61 -15.05
CA GLY A 92 -3.29 9.89 -14.96
C GLY A 92 -4.17 8.70 -14.55
N GLN A 93 -3.60 7.49 -14.50
CA GLN A 93 -4.30 6.27 -14.14
C GLN A 93 -3.35 5.30 -13.41
N GLY A 94 -3.81 4.71 -12.30
CA GLY A 94 -3.01 3.70 -11.61
C GLY A 94 -3.36 3.50 -10.15
N ILE A 95 -2.64 2.56 -9.52
CA ILE A 95 -2.92 2.13 -8.15
C ILE A 95 -1.61 2.01 -7.35
N VAL A 96 -1.56 2.61 -6.16
CA VAL A 96 -0.61 2.22 -5.12
C VAL A 96 -1.33 1.37 -4.09
N LEU A 97 -0.99 0.08 -4.01
CA LEU A 97 -1.42 -0.81 -2.94
C LEU A 97 -0.47 -0.66 -1.75
N TYR A 98 -0.97 -0.11 -0.65
CA TYR A 98 -0.24 0.09 0.60
C TYR A 98 -0.62 -1.00 1.60
N LEU A 99 0.23 -2.01 1.71
CA LEU A 99 0.03 -3.16 2.59
C LEU A 99 0.60 -2.85 3.97
N ARG A 100 -0.23 -2.94 5.02
CA ARG A 100 0.15 -2.68 6.41
C ARG A 100 0.98 -3.82 7.02
N GLN A 101 2.14 -4.06 6.43
CA GLN A 101 3.08 -5.14 6.73
C GLN A 101 4.42 -4.59 7.19
N GLU A 102 4.38 -3.71 8.19
CA GLU A 102 5.56 -3.09 8.79
C GLU A 102 6.68 -4.09 9.11
N GLY A 103 7.92 -3.70 8.80
CA GLY A 103 9.11 -4.50 9.06
C GLY A 103 9.13 -5.83 8.31
N ARG A 104 8.53 -5.93 7.12
CA ARG A 104 8.32 -7.21 6.40
C ARG A 104 7.49 -8.20 7.21
N GLY A 105 6.52 -7.69 7.99
CA GLY A 105 5.59 -8.48 8.78
C GLY A 105 5.99 -8.72 10.24
N ILE A 106 7.23 -8.38 10.67
CA ILE A 106 7.63 -8.52 12.09
C ILE A 106 7.08 -7.41 12.99
N GLY A 107 6.50 -6.37 12.37
CA GLY A 107 5.96 -5.20 13.07
C GLY A 107 7.01 -4.18 13.50
N LEU A 108 6.53 -3.00 13.88
CA LEU A 108 7.37 -1.84 14.18
C LEU A 108 8.31 -2.09 15.36
N TYR A 109 7.84 -2.73 16.43
CA TYR A 109 8.65 -2.97 17.63
C TYR A 109 9.89 -3.81 17.33
N ASN A 110 9.73 -4.91 16.59
CA ASN A 110 10.86 -5.78 16.25
C ASN A 110 11.79 -5.14 15.22
N LYS A 111 11.26 -4.32 14.31
CA LYS A 111 12.09 -3.49 13.42
C LYS A 111 12.98 -2.52 14.21
N MET A 112 12.44 -1.83 15.22
CA MET A 112 13.25 -0.95 16.07
C MET A 112 14.32 -1.71 16.85
N ARG A 113 13.98 -2.89 17.40
CA ARG A 113 14.98 -3.77 18.05
C ARG A 113 16.08 -4.19 17.08
N ALA A 114 15.74 -4.53 15.84
CA ALA A 114 16.72 -4.88 14.83
C ALA A 114 17.62 -3.70 14.45
N TYR A 115 17.10 -2.47 14.40
CA TYR A 115 17.90 -1.26 14.20
C TYR A 115 18.92 -1.06 15.32
N ASN A 116 18.54 -1.26 16.58
CA ASN A 116 19.47 -1.14 17.71
C ASN A 116 20.56 -2.22 17.73
N LEU A 117 20.42 -3.30 16.96
CA LEU A 117 21.45 -4.34 16.81
C LEU A 117 22.37 -4.09 15.61
N GLN A 118 21.99 -3.19 14.70
CA GLN A 118 22.76 -2.82 13.51
C GLN A 118 23.58 -1.54 13.71
N ASP A 119 23.24 -0.76 14.73
CA ASP A 119 24.06 0.32 15.28
C ASP A 119 25.08 -0.26 16.28
#